data_AF-A0A8T4U0F5-F1
#
_entry.id   AF-A0A8T4U0F5-F1
#
_cell.length_a   1.000
_cell.length_b   1.000
_cell.length_c   1.000
_cell.angle_alpha   90.00
_cell.angle_beta   90.00
_cell.angle_gamma   90.00
#
_symmetry.space_group_name_H-M   'P 1'
#
loop_
_entity.id
_entity.type
_entity.pdbx_description
1 polymer ?
#
loop_
_entity_poly.entity_id
_entity_poly.type
_entity_poly.pdbx_seq_one_letter_code
_entity_poly.pdbx_strand_id
1 'polypeptide(L)'
;MTKMLGTKKPEIVYEFPEGDLEKIERLLKSEGDGKPEKDTEEVEQQPVIKSVEFDIKDKKDYILLEGKTHESYEYPSLLISKYRLSYNPEIKQAADNIGLNLADTAKEANGRKYIGNIQWNSALKLNLCLNRLTLNSRQYIDFINLLRSGKAFNGEKNKIDTKELENILKEILELRDPWRFEWLDADFKYLDNNGNQVESSKKGDLWIYNNHILDANGNLIPKNKEKLKSYLMEDCKIDLSTCNKNGMPMTKGNDINYGYPRKNNNSVAGFFAVSSGAGLDCCGGSRCSYSGLGVRSAKIFEE
;
A
#
# COMPACT_ATOMS: atom_id res chain seq x y z
N MET A 1 43.76 20.35 32.48
CA MET A 1 43.50 19.78 31.14
C MET A 1 42.68 18.50 31.31
N THR A 2 41.36 18.60 31.15
CA THR A 2 40.44 17.48 31.33
C THR A 2 40.33 16.71 30.02
N LYS A 3 40.85 15.48 29.99
CA LYS A 3 40.69 14.55 28.86
C LYS A 3 39.25 14.05 28.83
N MET A 4 38.47 14.48 27.84
CA MET A 4 37.19 13.85 27.52
C MET A 4 37.44 12.55 26.77
N LEU A 5 37.07 11.42 27.39
CA LEU A 5 37.02 10.11 26.76
C LEU A 5 35.82 10.07 25.81
N GLY A 6 36.09 9.99 24.51
CA GLY A 6 35.08 9.79 23.49
C GLY A 6 34.42 8.42 23.66
N THR A 7 33.12 8.42 23.93
CA THR A 7 32.31 7.21 23.93
C THR A 7 32.06 6.79 22.48
N LYS A 8 32.60 5.62 22.09
CA LYS A 8 32.21 4.96 20.84
C LYS A 8 30.73 4.60 20.92
N LYS A 9 29.94 5.14 19.99
CA LYS A 9 28.52 4.82 19.82
C LYS A 9 28.43 3.36 19.35
N PRO A 10 27.57 2.51 19.96
CA PRO A 10 27.45 1.12 19.56
C PRO A 10 26.86 1.02 18.16
N GLU A 11 27.50 0.23 17.32
CA GLU A 11 27.04 -0.16 16.00
C GLU A 11 25.96 -1.24 16.21
N ILE A 12 24.69 -0.86 16.05
CA ILE A 12 23.58 -1.81 16.13
C ILE A 12 23.47 -2.48 14.77
N VAL A 13 24.02 -3.68 14.65
CA VAL A 13 23.78 -4.57 13.51
C VAL A 13 22.37 -5.14 13.68
N TYR A 14 21.48 -4.80 12.75
CA TYR A 14 20.13 -5.36 12.70
C TYR A 14 20.17 -6.70 11.99
N GLU A 15 20.20 -7.78 12.76
CA GLU A 15 19.87 -9.12 12.24
C GLU A 15 18.35 -9.25 12.25
N PHE A 16 17.75 -9.35 11.07
CA PHE A 16 16.36 -9.77 10.95
C PHE A 16 16.27 -11.23 11.43
N PRO A 17 15.34 -11.59 12.32
CA PRO A 17 15.17 -12.98 12.70
C PRO A 17 14.78 -13.79 11.45
N GLU A 18 15.71 -14.60 10.96
CA GLU A 18 15.60 -15.38 9.70
C GLU A 18 14.33 -16.24 9.64
N GLY A 19 13.76 -16.61 10.81
CA GLY A 19 12.60 -17.49 10.91
C GLY A 19 11.29 -16.94 10.34
N ASP A 20 11.08 -15.63 10.31
CA ASP A 20 9.81 -15.05 9.80
C ASP A 20 9.82 -14.86 8.28
N LEU A 21 10.99 -14.61 7.69
CA LEU A 21 11.16 -14.54 6.24
C LEU A 21 11.19 -15.92 5.59
N GLU A 22 11.82 -16.93 6.23
CA GLU A 22 11.79 -18.31 5.75
C GLU A 22 10.36 -18.90 5.70
N LYS A 23 9.48 -18.48 6.62
CA LYS A 23 8.07 -18.88 6.61
C LYS A 23 7.31 -18.28 5.44
N ILE A 24 7.62 -17.04 5.07
CA ILE A 24 7.08 -16.38 3.87
C ILE A 24 7.65 -17.04 2.60
N GLU A 25 8.94 -17.37 2.55
CA GLU A 25 9.55 -18.04 1.40
C GLU A 25 9.10 -19.49 1.19
N ARG A 26 8.84 -20.27 2.26
CA ARG A 26 8.31 -21.64 2.15
C ARG A 26 6.90 -21.68 1.56
N LEU A 27 6.06 -20.69 1.87
CA LEU A 27 4.72 -20.58 1.28
C LEU A 27 4.79 -20.27 -0.22
N LEU A 28 5.82 -19.54 -0.67
CA LEU A 28 5.99 -19.16 -2.07
C LEU A 28 6.54 -20.28 -2.98
N LYS A 29 7.17 -21.33 -2.44
CA LYS A 29 7.85 -22.39 -3.21
C LYS A 29 7.00 -23.65 -3.48
N SER A 30 5.76 -23.73 -2.97
CA SER A 30 4.98 -24.99 -2.97
C SER A 30 4.08 -25.24 -4.20
N GLU A 31 4.04 -24.34 -5.18
CA GLU A 31 3.09 -24.48 -6.30
C GLU A 31 3.74 -24.17 -7.66
N GLY A 32 4.10 -25.22 -8.39
CA GLY A 32 4.57 -25.10 -9.76
C GLY A 32 4.89 -26.45 -10.39
N ASP A 33 3.85 -27.23 -10.73
CA ASP A 33 3.92 -28.30 -11.74
C ASP A 33 2.49 -28.75 -12.14
N GLY A 34 1.79 -27.88 -12.85
CA GLY A 34 0.49 -28.19 -13.47
C GLY A 34 0.54 -27.91 -14.97
N LYS A 35 0.52 -28.97 -15.80
CA LYS A 35 0.40 -28.86 -17.26
C LYS A 35 -0.98 -28.30 -17.65
N PRO A 36 -1.08 -27.43 -18.67
CA PRO A 36 -2.37 -26.94 -19.12
C PRO A 36 -3.04 -27.96 -20.05
N GLU A 37 -4.20 -28.45 -19.63
CA GLU A 37 -5.18 -29.14 -20.47
C GLU A 37 -5.95 -28.11 -21.29
N LYS A 38 -6.24 -28.43 -22.56
CA LYS A 38 -6.66 -27.47 -23.57
C LYS A 38 -8.13 -27.70 -23.92
N ASP A 39 -9.02 -27.18 -23.08
CA ASP A 39 -10.45 -27.18 -23.35
C ASP A 39 -10.90 -25.86 -23.98
N THR A 40 -11.79 -26.00 -24.95
CA THR A 40 -12.28 -24.91 -25.80
C THR A 40 -13.63 -24.47 -25.22
N GLU A 41 -13.62 -23.56 -24.25
CA GLU A 41 -14.85 -23.04 -23.64
C GLU A 41 -15.39 -21.82 -24.41
N GLU A 42 -16.71 -21.82 -24.61
CA GLU A 42 -17.50 -20.67 -25.04
C GLU A 42 -17.22 -19.48 -24.12
N VAL A 43 -16.85 -18.34 -24.72
CA VAL A 43 -16.57 -17.10 -23.98
C VAL A 43 -17.89 -16.52 -23.49
N GLU A 44 -18.34 -16.97 -22.32
CA GLU A 44 -19.46 -16.39 -21.59
C GLU A 44 -19.10 -14.93 -21.26
N GLN A 45 -19.91 -13.98 -21.77
CA GLN A 45 -19.66 -12.56 -21.58
C GLN A 45 -19.73 -12.23 -20.08
N GLN A 46 -18.59 -11.84 -19.49
CA GLN A 46 -18.55 -11.47 -18.09
C GLN A 46 -19.49 -10.27 -17.82
N PRO A 47 -20.24 -10.29 -16.71
CA PRO A 47 -21.16 -9.21 -16.38
C PRO A 47 -20.41 -7.89 -16.24
N VAL A 48 -20.94 -6.84 -16.88
CA VAL A 48 -20.40 -5.48 -16.77
C VAL A 48 -20.43 -5.06 -15.30
N ILE A 49 -19.25 -4.78 -14.73
CA ILE A 49 -19.14 -4.35 -13.33
C ILE A 49 -19.74 -2.95 -13.20
N LYS A 50 -20.92 -2.87 -12.58
CA LYS A 50 -21.53 -1.59 -12.22
C LYS A 50 -20.85 -1.04 -10.98
N SER A 51 -20.31 0.18 -11.08
CA SER A 51 -19.90 0.92 -9.90
C SER A 51 -21.11 1.21 -9.03
N VAL A 52 -20.94 1.11 -7.72
CA VAL A 52 -21.95 1.56 -6.76
C VAL A 52 -21.67 3.02 -6.49
N GLU A 53 -22.61 3.90 -6.81
CA GLU A 53 -22.47 5.31 -6.52
C GLU A 53 -22.49 5.50 -4.99
N PHE A 54 -21.32 5.77 -4.42
CA PHE A 54 -21.15 5.96 -2.99
C PHE A 54 -20.75 7.39 -2.70
N ASP A 55 -21.65 8.10 -2.03
CA ASP A 55 -21.32 9.42 -1.49
C ASP A 55 -20.74 9.30 -0.08
N ILE A 56 -19.77 10.17 0.23
CA ILE A 56 -19.16 10.21 1.56
C ILE A 56 -20.20 10.78 2.52
N LYS A 57 -20.90 9.88 3.23
CA LYS A 57 -21.96 10.23 4.19
C LYS A 57 -21.44 11.10 5.33
N ASP A 58 -20.21 10.85 5.79
CA ASP A 58 -19.63 11.57 6.91
C ASP A 58 -18.21 12.06 6.56
N LYS A 59 -18.13 13.30 6.07
CA LYS A 59 -16.86 13.94 5.69
C LYS A 59 -15.94 14.15 6.90
N LYS A 60 -16.44 14.12 8.13
CA LYS A 60 -15.64 14.26 9.34
C LYS A 60 -14.74 13.04 9.59
N ASP A 61 -15.08 11.89 9.03
CA ASP A 61 -14.31 10.64 9.11
C ASP A 61 -13.18 10.54 8.07
N TYR A 62 -12.95 11.63 7.34
CA TYR A 62 -11.93 11.74 6.31
C TYR A 62 -10.97 12.88 6.64
N ILE A 63 -9.72 12.74 6.22
CA ILE A 63 -8.68 13.74 6.29
C ILE A 63 -8.50 14.33 4.90
N LEU A 64 -8.53 15.65 4.80
CA LEU A 64 -8.19 16.38 3.59
C LEU A 64 -6.66 16.37 3.41
N LEU A 65 -6.20 15.71 2.36
CA LEU A 65 -4.84 15.85 1.84
C LEU A 65 -4.90 16.78 0.63
N GLU A 66 -4.35 17.99 0.78
CA GLU A 66 -4.27 18.95 -0.32
C GLU A 66 -3.45 18.38 -1.48
N GLY A 67 -3.88 18.70 -2.71
CA GLY A 67 -3.17 18.30 -3.92
C GLY A 67 -1.74 18.85 -3.95
N LYS A 68 -0.82 18.06 -4.51
CA LYS A 68 0.59 18.43 -4.63
C LYS A 68 1.18 18.01 -5.97
N THR A 69 2.24 18.70 -6.34
CA THR A 69 3.10 18.38 -7.48
C THR A 69 4.48 17.97 -7.00
N HIS A 70 4.98 16.83 -7.49
CA HIS A 70 6.29 16.25 -7.25
C HIS A 70 6.98 16.00 -8.59
N GLU A 71 7.85 16.93 -9.02
CA GLU A 71 8.44 16.91 -10.36
C GLU A 71 7.37 16.86 -11.47
N SER A 72 7.25 15.72 -12.16
CA SER A 72 6.28 15.46 -13.24
C SER A 72 5.05 14.70 -12.78
N TYR A 73 4.96 14.34 -11.50
CA TYR A 73 3.80 13.68 -10.92
C TYR A 73 2.97 14.68 -10.13
N GLU A 74 1.66 14.70 -10.34
CA GLU A 74 0.72 15.51 -9.57
C GLU A 74 -0.51 14.71 -9.20
N TYR A 75 -1.17 15.10 -8.12
CA TYR A 75 -2.46 14.55 -7.73
C TYR A 75 -3.38 15.65 -7.19
N PRO A 76 -4.70 15.54 -7.40
CA PRO A 76 -5.68 16.50 -6.88
C PRO A 76 -5.82 16.36 -5.36
N SER A 77 -6.51 17.29 -4.71
CA SER A 77 -6.87 17.12 -3.29
C SER A 77 -7.67 15.83 -3.08
N LEU A 78 -7.40 15.15 -1.97
CA LEU A 78 -8.00 13.85 -1.63
C LEU A 78 -8.67 13.90 -0.26
N LEU A 79 -9.81 13.22 -0.13
CA LEU A 79 -10.38 12.82 1.15
C LEU A 79 -9.91 11.39 1.47
N ILE A 80 -9.08 11.25 2.48
CA ILE A 80 -8.50 9.97 2.92
C ILE A 80 -9.25 9.49 4.15
N SER A 81 -9.78 8.27 4.13
CA SER A 81 -10.45 7.73 5.32
C SER A 81 -9.49 7.65 6.51
N LYS A 82 -9.92 8.11 7.68
CA LYS A 82 -9.16 7.99 8.93
C LYS A 82 -8.86 6.54 9.31
N TYR A 83 -9.64 5.59 8.80
CA TYR A 83 -9.55 4.17 9.15
C TYR A 83 -9.45 3.27 7.93
N ARG A 84 -9.00 2.03 8.13
CA ARG A 84 -9.10 0.99 7.10
C ARG A 84 -10.56 0.62 6.84
N LEU A 85 -10.83 0.07 5.66
CA LEU A 85 -12.19 -0.32 5.27
C LEU A 85 -12.77 -1.35 6.25
N SER A 86 -13.95 -1.04 6.78
CA SER A 86 -14.73 -1.93 7.65
C SER A 86 -15.86 -2.57 6.85
N TYR A 87 -16.19 -3.81 7.16
CA TYR A 87 -17.32 -4.50 6.54
C TYR A 87 -18.65 -3.84 6.92
N ASN A 88 -19.49 -3.56 5.92
CA ASN A 88 -20.83 -2.99 6.06
C ASN A 88 -21.69 -3.40 4.84
N PRO A 89 -23.01 -3.09 4.80
CA PRO A 89 -23.87 -3.47 3.68
C PRO A 89 -23.39 -2.94 2.32
N GLU A 90 -22.80 -1.76 2.27
CA GLU A 90 -22.33 -1.18 1.01
C GLU A 90 -21.04 -1.85 0.50
N ILE A 91 -20.11 -2.17 1.41
CA ILE A 91 -18.96 -3.02 1.11
C ILE A 91 -19.41 -4.39 0.64
N LYS A 92 -20.41 -5.00 1.29
CA LYS A 92 -20.93 -6.31 0.89
C LYS A 92 -21.44 -6.27 -0.55
N GLN A 93 -22.24 -5.26 -0.90
CA GLN A 93 -22.74 -5.11 -2.26
C GLN A 93 -21.61 -4.96 -3.29
N ALA A 94 -20.61 -4.13 -2.99
CA ALA A 94 -19.45 -3.97 -3.87
C ALA A 94 -18.64 -5.27 -3.98
N ALA A 95 -18.47 -6.01 -2.88
CA ALA A 95 -17.78 -7.29 -2.84
C ALA A 95 -18.51 -8.38 -3.64
N ASP A 96 -19.83 -8.49 -3.48
CA ASP A 96 -20.68 -9.42 -4.23
C ASP A 96 -20.54 -9.16 -5.75
N ASN A 97 -20.50 -7.89 -6.18
CA ASN A 97 -20.32 -7.51 -7.60
C ASN A 97 -18.98 -7.97 -8.20
N ILE A 98 -17.96 -8.22 -7.38
CA ILE A 98 -16.63 -8.67 -7.81
C ILE A 98 -16.29 -10.08 -7.31
N GLY A 99 -17.28 -10.83 -6.85
CA GLY A 99 -17.13 -12.22 -6.43
C GLY A 99 -16.27 -12.41 -5.18
N LEU A 100 -16.19 -11.41 -4.30
CA LEU A 100 -15.43 -11.50 -3.06
C LEU A 100 -16.33 -11.85 -1.87
N ASN A 101 -15.86 -12.77 -1.03
CA ASN A 101 -16.43 -13.04 0.28
C ASN A 101 -15.55 -12.38 1.36
N LEU A 102 -16.04 -11.28 1.94
CA LEU A 102 -15.28 -10.46 2.88
C LEU A 102 -15.85 -10.55 4.29
N ALA A 103 -14.97 -10.39 5.28
CA ALA A 103 -15.33 -10.25 6.68
C ALA A 103 -14.32 -9.34 7.39
N ASP A 104 -14.74 -8.78 8.52
CA ASP A 104 -13.79 -8.13 9.42
C ASP A 104 -12.93 -9.19 10.11
N THR A 105 -11.63 -9.18 9.87
CA THR A 105 -10.69 -10.16 10.45
C THR A 105 -9.74 -9.56 11.49
N ALA A 106 -9.77 -8.23 11.66
CA ALA A 106 -8.95 -7.55 12.64
C ALA A 106 -9.60 -6.24 13.12
N LYS A 107 -8.93 -5.57 14.06
CA LYS A 107 -9.38 -4.31 14.67
C LYS A 107 -8.23 -3.34 14.91
N GLU A 108 -8.52 -2.05 14.80
CA GLU A 108 -7.62 -0.97 15.18
C GLU A 108 -7.55 -0.81 16.70
N ALA A 109 -6.63 0.02 17.21
CA ALA A 109 -6.45 0.24 18.65
C ALA A 109 -7.72 0.80 19.33
N ASN A 110 -8.50 1.60 18.61
CA ASN A 110 -9.78 2.14 19.08
C ASN A 110 -10.93 1.10 19.08
N GLY A 111 -10.67 -0.15 18.70
CA GLY A 111 -11.66 -1.22 18.62
C GLY A 111 -12.45 -1.28 17.31
N ARG A 112 -12.26 -0.33 16.39
CA ARG A 112 -12.89 -0.34 15.08
C ARG A 112 -12.41 -1.55 14.29
N LYS A 113 -13.36 -2.36 13.83
CA LYS A 113 -13.07 -3.53 12.99
C LYS A 113 -12.73 -3.12 11.57
N TYR A 114 -11.91 -3.93 10.89
CA TYR A 114 -11.64 -3.74 9.48
C TYR A 114 -11.49 -5.08 8.75
N ILE A 115 -11.72 -5.01 7.44
CA ILE A 115 -11.54 -6.09 6.49
C ILE A 115 -10.05 -6.34 6.38
N GLY A 116 -9.62 -7.50 6.82
CA GLY A 116 -8.30 -8.02 6.51
C GLY A 116 -8.40 -9.26 5.65
N ASN A 117 -7.31 -10.04 5.59
CA ASN A 117 -7.18 -11.22 4.75
C ASN A 117 -7.60 -10.96 3.28
N ILE A 118 -7.26 -9.78 2.76
CA ILE A 118 -7.57 -9.37 1.41
C ILE A 118 -6.28 -9.27 0.59
N GLN A 119 -6.29 -9.83 -0.63
CA GLN A 119 -5.18 -9.73 -1.56
C GLN A 119 -5.11 -8.33 -2.20
N TRP A 120 -3.94 -7.96 -2.71
CA TRP A 120 -3.69 -6.62 -3.27
C TRP A 120 -4.67 -6.26 -4.39
N ASN A 121 -4.85 -7.18 -5.36
CA ASN A 121 -5.74 -6.95 -6.50
C ASN A 121 -7.19 -6.75 -6.03
N SER A 122 -7.68 -7.63 -5.16
CA SER A 122 -9.03 -7.57 -4.58
C SER A 122 -9.26 -6.29 -3.79
N ALA A 123 -8.27 -5.81 -3.03
CA ALA A 123 -8.36 -4.58 -2.26
C ALA A 123 -8.51 -3.34 -3.14
N LEU A 124 -7.72 -3.25 -4.22
CA LEU A 124 -7.81 -2.14 -5.18
C LEU A 124 -9.13 -2.19 -5.95
N LYS A 125 -9.54 -3.36 -6.45
CA LYS A 125 -10.84 -3.52 -7.12
C LYS A 125 -12.00 -3.12 -6.23
N LEU A 126 -11.99 -3.53 -4.96
CA LEU A 126 -13.03 -3.17 -3.99
C LEU A 126 -13.15 -1.64 -3.83
N ASN A 127 -12.02 -0.93 -3.65
CA ASN A 127 -12.02 0.53 -3.59
C ASN A 127 -12.60 1.16 -4.87
N LEU A 128 -12.20 0.68 -6.05
CA LEU A 128 -12.68 1.20 -7.33
C LEU A 128 -14.17 0.96 -7.55
N CYS A 129 -14.70 -0.21 -7.15
CA CYS A 129 -16.13 -0.51 -7.21
C CYS A 129 -16.99 0.42 -6.32
N LEU A 130 -16.38 1.00 -5.29
CA LEU A 130 -17.00 1.98 -4.39
C LEU A 130 -16.84 3.43 -4.91
N ASN A 131 -16.33 3.61 -6.13
CA ASN A 131 -15.93 4.91 -6.67
C ASN A 131 -14.91 5.63 -5.77
N ARG A 132 -13.93 4.86 -5.28
CA ARG A 132 -12.81 5.32 -4.43
C ARG A 132 -11.50 4.86 -5.06
N LEU A 133 -10.39 5.33 -4.50
CA LEU A 133 -9.04 4.92 -4.87
C LEU A 133 -8.26 4.41 -3.67
N THR A 134 -7.23 3.61 -3.93
CA THR A 134 -6.18 3.27 -2.97
C THR A 134 -5.02 4.24 -3.15
N LEU A 135 -4.41 4.72 -2.07
CA LEU A 135 -3.27 5.64 -2.17
C LEU A 135 -2.05 4.91 -2.75
N ASN A 136 -1.36 5.53 -3.70
CA ASN A 136 -0.03 5.07 -4.10
C ASN A 136 1.05 5.49 -3.07
N SER A 137 2.27 4.98 -3.22
CA SER A 137 3.36 5.23 -2.24
C SER A 137 3.65 6.71 -2.02
N ARG A 138 3.62 7.54 -3.08
CA ARG A 138 3.85 8.99 -2.95
C ARG A 138 2.76 9.67 -2.12
N GLN A 139 1.49 9.43 -2.45
CA GLN A 139 0.37 10.00 -1.72
C GLN A 139 0.36 9.54 -0.26
N TYR A 140 0.74 8.27 -0.01
CA TYR A 140 0.80 7.72 1.33
C TYR A 140 1.90 8.38 2.20
N ILE A 141 3.07 8.66 1.62
CA ILE A 141 4.15 9.40 2.29
C ILE A 141 3.74 10.85 2.58
N ASP A 142 2.99 11.48 1.68
CA ASP A 142 2.43 12.80 1.95
C ASP A 142 1.41 12.78 3.08
N PHE A 143 0.58 11.73 3.16
CA PHE A 143 -0.39 11.51 4.22
C PHE A 143 0.26 11.29 5.59
N ILE A 144 1.13 10.28 5.72
CA ILE A 144 2.45 10.39 6.36
C ILE A 144 2.77 11.70 7.10
N ASN A 145 3.38 12.58 6.32
CA ASN A 145 3.92 13.87 6.75
C ASN A 145 2.82 14.84 7.20
N LEU A 146 1.62 14.78 6.60
CA LEU A 146 0.47 15.56 7.05
C LEU A 146 0.07 15.20 8.48
N LEU A 147 -0.03 13.91 8.80
CA LEU A 147 -0.33 13.44 10.16
C LEU A 147 0.76 13.89 11.15
N ARG A 148 2.03 13.71 10.80
CA ARG A 148 3.18 14.16 11.61
C ARG A 148 3.19 15.66 11.88
N SER A 149 2.64 16.47 10.97
CA SER A 149 2.61 17.93 11.12
C SER A 149 1.65 18.42 12.19
N GLY A 150 0.62 17.64 12.55
CA GLY A 150 -0.44 18.05 13.48
C GLY A 150 -1.37 19.16 12.93
N LYS A 151 -1.36 19.40 11.60
CA LYS A 151 -2.08 20.51 10.95
C LYS A 151 -3.13 20.04 9.93
N ALA A 152 -3.69 18.84 10.11
CA ALA A 152 -4.65 18.29 9.18
C ALA A 152 -6.08 18.82 9.42
N PHE A 153 -6.86 18.86 8.33
CA PHE A 153 -8.28 19.21 8.34
C PHE A 153 -9.10 17.99 7.94
N ASN A 154 -10.35 17.91 8.42
CA ASN A 154 -11.29 16.89 7.98
C ASN A 154 -11.92 17.28 6.62
N GLY A 155 -12.77 16.43 6.07
CA GLY A 155 -13.45 16.72 4.80
C GLY A 155 -14.46 17.87 4.83
N GLU A 156 -14.77 18.41 6.01
CA GLU A 156 -15.59 19.62 6.21
C GLU A 156 -14.72 20.87 6.38
N LYS A 157 -13.39 20.75 6.18
CA LYS A 157 -12.39 21.80 6.40
C LYS A 157 -12.29 22.25 7.87
N ASN A 158 -12.76 21.43 8.82
CA ASN A 158 -12.56 21.65 10.25
C ASN A 158 -11.19 21.09 10.69
N LYS A 159 -10.47 21.82 11.54
CA LYS A 159 -9.18 21.35 12.08
C LYS A 159 -9.42 20.08 12.92
N ILE A 160 -8.61 19.05 12.68
CA ILE A 160 -8.66 17.81 13.46
C ILE A 160 -7.84 17.99 14.74
N ASP A 161 -8.34 17.44 15.84
CA ASP A 161 -7.62 17.45 17.12
C ASP A 161 -6.27 16.74 17.00
N THR A 162 -5.22 17.33 17.57
CA THR A 162 -3.85 16.80 17.46
C THR A 162 -3.75 15.39 18.05
N LYS A 163 -4.46 15.09 19.14
CA LYS A 163 -4.45 13.75 19.75
C LYS A 163 -5.12 12.72 18.84
N GLU A 164 -6.14 13.13 18.09
CA GLU A 164 -6.75 12.27 17.07
C GLU A 164 -5.76 11.96 15.94
N LEU A 165 -5.02 12.96 15.44
CA LEU A 165 -3.98 12.75 14.42
C LEU A 165 -2.85 11.85 14.92
N GLU A 166 -2.40 12.03 16.16
CA GLU A 166 -1.42 11.16 16.80
C GLU A 166 -1.91 9.73 16.91
N ASN A 167 -3.19 9.51 17.25
CA ASN A 167 -3.76 8.18 17.33
C ASN A 167 -3.82 7.48 15.96
N ILE A 168 -4.16 8.22 14.90
CA ILE A 168 -4.16 7.69 13.53
C ILE A 168 -2.71 7.36 13.10
N LEU A 169 -1.76 8.24 13.40
CA LEU A 169 -0.35 8.01 13.09
C LEU A 169 0.20 6.79 13.86
N LYS A 170 -0.17 6.62 15.13
CA LYS A 170 0.17 5.43 15.92
C LYS A 170 -0.44 4.17 15.33
N GLU A 171 -1.67 4.21 14.85
CA GLU A 171 -2.28 3.05 14.20
C GLU A 171 -1.45 2.57 12.99
N ILE A 172 -0.85 3.52 12.26
CA ILE A 172 0.01 3.27 11.09
C ILE A 172 1.45 2.87 11.46
N LEU A 173 2.06 3.47 12.50
CA LEU A 173 3.51 3.35 12.78
C LEU A 173 3.88 2.61 14.07
N GLU A 174 2.96 2.50 15.04
CA GLU A 174 3.29 1.96 16.37
C GLU A 174 3.63 0.46 16.30
N LEU A 175 4.64 0.02 17.05
CA LEU A 175 5.00 -1.39 17.09
C LEU A 175 4.12 -2.11 18.11
N ARG A 176 3.17 -2.94 17.65
CA ARG A 176 2.33 -3.76 18.54
C ARG A 176 1.74 -4.96 17.81
N ASP A 177 1.38 -5.98 18.59
CA ASP A 177 0.61 -7.16 18.17
C ASP A 177 -0.91 -6.89 18.34
N PRO A 178 -1.79 -7.37 17.45
CA PRO A 178 -1.51 -8.04 16.17
C PRO A 178 -0.87 -7.10 15.15
N TRP A 179 -0.13 -7.71 14.23
CA TRP A 179 0.57 -7.07 13.14
C TRP A 179 -0.43 -6.43 12.19
N ARG A 180 -0.09 -5.25 11.66
CA ARG A 180 -0.98 -4.44 10.81
C ARG A 180 -0.28 -4.13 9.52
N PHE A 181 -1.05 -4.21 8.44
CA PHE A 181 -0.56 -3.89 7.12
C PHE A 181 -1.68 -3.25 6.32
N GLU A 182 -1.32 -2.37 5.40
CA GLU A 182 -2.25 -1.84 4.41
C GLU A 182 -1.63 -1.83 3.01
N TRP A 183 -2.43 -2.27 2.04
CA TRP A 183 -2.05 -2.24 0.63
C TRP A 183 -1.99 -0.81 0.10
N LEU A 184 -1.00 -0.55 -0.74
CA LEU A 184 -0.85 0.68 -1.50
C LEU A 184 -0.98 0.40 -3.00
N ASP A 185 -1.38 1.41 -3.76
CA ASP A 185 -1.49 1.32 -5.21
C ASP A 185 -0.13 1.49 -5.90
N ALA A 186 0.68 0.44 -5.85
CA ALA A 186 1.89 0.31 -6.66
C ALA A 186 2.21 -1.16 -6.95
N ASP A 187 2.37 -1.49 -8.24
CA ASP A 187 2.80 -2.77 -8.75
C ASP A 187 4.13 -2.61 -9.49
N PHE A 188 5.10 -3.48 -9.23
CA PHE A 188 6.45 -3.39 -9.76
C PHE A 188 6.73 -4.48 -10.79
N LYS A 189 7.10 -4.06 -12.00
CA LYS A 189 7.47 -4.95 -13.11
C LYS A 189 8.93 -4.79 -13.50
N TYR A 190 9.59 -5.89 -13.84
CA TYR A 190 10.94 -5.91 -14.35
C TYR A 190 10.91 -6.18 -15.85
N LEU A 191 11.20 -5.14 -16.63
CA LEU A 191 10.98 -5.14 -18.09
C LEU A 191 12.30 -5.02 -18.86
N ASP A 192 12.38 -5.70 -20.00
CA ASP A 192 13.45 -5.48 -20.98
C ASP A 192 13.26 -4.16 -21.76
N ASN A 193 14.20 -3.87 -22.69
CA ASN A 193 14.13 -2.68 -23.53
C ASN A 193 12.93 -2.64 -24.49
N ASN A 194 12.28 -3.78 -24.71
CA ASN A 194 11.09 -3.90 -25.56
C ASN A 194 9.79 -3.81 -24.73
N GLY A 195 9.89 -3.66 -23.41
CA GLY A 195 8.74 -3.61 -22.50
C GLY A 195 8.18 -4.98 -22.10
N ASN A 196 8.89 -6.08 -22.39
CA ASN A 196 8.47 -7.42 -21.97
C ASN A 196 8.91 -7.70 -20.55
N GLN A 197 8.06 -8.36 -19.76
CA GLN A 197 8.45 -8.86 -18.44
C GLN A 197 9.56 -9.89 -18.59
N VAL A 198 10.61 -9.76 -17.79
CA VAL A 198 11.76 -10.66 -17.78
C VAL A 198 12.10 -11.11 -16.37
N GLU A 199 12.80 -12.25 -16.28
CA GLU A 199 13.36 -12.77 -15.05
C GLU A 199 14.50 -11.88 -14.52
N SER A 200 14.77 -11.96 -13.22
CA SER A 200 15.83 -11.20 -12.55
C SER A 200 17.24 -11.48 -13.09
N SER A 201 17.45 -12.64 -13.71
CA SER A 201 18.71 -13.05 -14.35
C SER A 201 18.98 -12.31 -15.67
N LYS A 202 17.96 -11.74 -16.29
CA LYS A 202 18.05 -11.01 -17.57
C LYS A 202 18.27 -9.53 -17.33
N LYS A 203 18.76 -8.84 -18.37
CA LYS A 203 18.90 -7.38 -18.34
C LYS A 203 17.53 -6.72 -18.50
N GLY A 204 17.15 -5.95 -17.50
CA GLY A 204 15.94 -5.13 -17.52
C GLY A 204 16.00 -3.97 -16.53
N ASP A 205 14.91 -3.22 -16.48
CA ASP A 205 14.68 -2.09 -15.57
C ASP A 205 13.43 -2.33 -14.73
N LEU A 206 13.40 -1.78 -13.51
CA LEU A 206 12.18 -1.75 -12.71
C LEU A 206 11.26 -0.62 -13.16
N TRP A 207 9.99 -0.95 -13.29
CA TRP A 207 8.90 -0.04 -13.61
C TRP A 207 7.86 -0.09 -12.49
N ILE A 208 7.24 1.05 -12.22
CA ILE A 208 6.11 1.18 -11.29
C ILE A 208 4.83 1.43 -12.07
N TYR A 209 3.82 0.64 -11.74
CA TYR A 209 2.49 0.69 -12.31
C TYR A 209 1.58 1.18 -11.17
N ASN A 210 0.91 2.32 -11.35
CA ASN A 210 0.09 2.93 -10.30
C ASN A 210 -1.14 3.64 -10.89
N ASN A 211 -1.97 4.17 -10.00
CA ASN A 211 -3.26 4.79 -10.31
C ASN A 211 -4.13 3.81 -11.09
N HIS A 212 -4.28 2.59 -10.57
CA HIS A 212 -5.04 1.57 -11.27
C HIS A 212 -6.52 1.94 -11.39
N ILE A 213 -7.13 1.53 -12.49
CA ILE A 213 -8.56 1.66 -12.79
C ILE A 213 -9.13 0.30 -13.17
N LEU A 214 -10.45 0.19 -13.20
CA LEU A 214 -11.14 -0.96 -13.79
C LEU A 214 -11.38 -0.70 -15.28
N ASP A 215 -11.03 -1.65 -16.12
CA ASP A 215 -11.48 -1.66 -17.52
C ASP A 215 -12.96 -2.09 -17.63
N ALA A 216 -13.50 -2.14 -18.85
CA ALA A 216 -14.89 -2.53 -19.09
C ALA A 216 -15.23 -3.97 -18.65
N ASN A 217 -14.22 -4.82 -18.53
CA ASN A 217 -14.34 -6.21 -18.08
C ASN A 217 -14.03 -6.35 -16.58
N GLY A 218 -13.78 -5.24 -15.87
CA GLY A 218 -13.42 -5.30 -14.46
C GLY A 218 -11.99 -5.74 -14.17
N ASN A 219 -11.11 -5.73 -15.17
CA ASN A 219 -9.69 -5.97 -14.94
C ASN A 219 -9.04 -4.72 -14.37
N LEU A 220 -8.14 -4.95 -13.43
CA LEU A 220 -7.34 -3.90 -12.85
C LEU A 220 -6.22 -3.54 -13.82
N ILE A 221 -6.27 -2.34 -14.41
CA ILE A 221 -5.25 -1.84 -15.35
C ILE A 221 -4.62 -0.54 -14.82
N PRO A 222 -3.29 -0.37 -14.92
CA PRO A 222 -2.64 0.86 -14.48
C PRO A 222 -2.88 2.00 -15.47
N LYS A 223 -3.23 3.19 -14.97
CA LYS A 223 -3.24 4.40 -15.80
C LYS A 223 -1.84 4.94 -16.05
N ASN A 224 -0.94 4.74 -15.07
CA ASN A 224 0.43 5.23 -15.11
C ASN A 224 1.40 4.07 -15.11
N LYS A 225 2.38 4.13 -16.02
CA LYS A 225 3.49 3.18 -16.12
C LYS A 225 4.77 3.97 -16.31
N GLU A 226 5.68 3.88 -15.35
CA GLU A 226 6.91 4.65 -15.38
C GLU A 226 8.13 3.82 -15.02
N LYS A 227 9.24 4.03 -15.74
CA LYS A 227 10.54 3.49 -15.34
C LYS A 227 10.96 4.16 -14.04
N LEU A 228 11.25 3.37 -13.01
CA LEU A 228 11.78 3.88 -11.75
C LEU A 228 13.18 4.44 -11.97
N LYS A 229 13.41 5.66 -11.45
CA LYS A 229 14.70 6.35 -11.43
C LYS A 229 15.02 6.75 -10.00
N SER A 230 16.29 6.71 -9.62
CA SER A 230 16.79 7.16 -8.31
C SER A 230 16.02 6.59 -7.12
N TYR A 231 16.39 5.38 -6.68
CA TYR A 231 15.78 4.69 -5.55
C TYR A 231 16.78 3.72 -4.91
N LEU A 232 16.55 3.38 -3.64
CA LEU A 232 17.35 2.37 -2.93
C LEU A 232 16.96 0.95 -3.38
N MET A 233 17.97 0.11 -3.57
CA MET A 233 17.87 -1.29 -4.00
C MET A 233 18.43 -2.25 -2.94
N GLU A 234 18.15 -1.94 -1.67
CA GLU A 234 18.57 -2.72 -0.52
C GLU A 234 17.57 -2.56 0.61
N ASP A 235 17.41 -3.62 1.40
CA ASP A 235 16.57 -3.57 2.60
C ASP A 235 17.32 -2.77 3.66
N CYS A 236 16.69 -1.71 4.15
CA CYS A 236 17.34 -0.77 5.07
C CYS A 236 16.33 0.04 5.87
N LYS A 237 16.83 0.90 6.75
CA LYS A 237 16.04 2.01 7.28
C LYS A 237 16.19 3.23 6.39
N ILE A 238 15.09 3.96 6.22
CA ILE A 238 14.99 5.11 5.31
C ILE A 238 14.61 6.37 6.04
N ASP A 239 14.76 7.50 5.36
CA ASP A 239 14.21 8.80 5.74
C ASP A 239 12.97 9.06 4.87
N LEU A 240 11.81 9.29 5.49
CA LEU A 240 10.56 9.52 4.74
C LEU A 240 10.55 10.89 4.03
N SER A 241 11.45 11.79 4.39
CA SER A 241 11.58 13.11 3.76
C SER A 241 12.31 13.08 2.42
N THR A 242 13.05 12.02 2.11
CA THR A 242 13.93 11.92 0.92
C THR A 242 13.45 10.86 -0.07
N CYS A 243 12.20 10.97 -0.50
CA CYS A 243 11.62 10.04 -1.48
C CYS A 243 11.44 10.71 -2.86
N ASN A 244 11.59 9.97 -3.96
CA ASN A 244 11.42 10.46 -5.35
C ASN A 244 9.94 10.68 -5.73
N LYS A 245 9.61 11.25 -6.89
CA LYS A 245 8.20 11.51 -7.26
C LYS A 245 7.22 10.32 -7.15
N ASN A 246 7.70 9.07 -7.23
CA ASN A 246 6.89 7.86 -7.08
C ASN A 246 6.73 7.38 -5.62
N GLY A 247 7.33 8.08 -4.66
CA GLY A 247 7.32 7.69 -3.26
C GLY A 247 8.39 6.66 -2.90
N MET A 248 9.38 6.43 -3.77
CA MET A 248 10.46 5.49 -3.48
C MET A 248 11.60 6.20 -2.74
N PRO A 249 12.15 5.60 -1.67
CA PRO A 249 13.23 6.20 -0.88
C PRO A 249 14.51 6.35 -1.70
N MET A 250 15.20 7.49 -1.54
CA MET A 250 16.46 7.78 -2.22
C MET A 250 17.68 7.71 -1.30
N THR A 251 17.50 7.87 0.01
CA THR A 251 18.60 7.82 0.98
C THR A 251 18.24 6.97 2.20
N LYS A 252 19.26 6.32 2.77
CA LYS A 252 19.13 5.66 4.08
C LYS A 252 18.79 6.70 5.15
N GLY A 253 18.14 6.25 6.21
CA GLY A 253 17.74 7.06 7.34
C GLY A 253 17.39 6.19 8.54
N ASN A 254 16.60 6.73 9.46
CA ASN A 254 16.21 6.04 10.70
C ASN A 254 14.72 6.13 11.00
N ASP A 255 13.89 6.55 10.04
CA ASP A 255 12.44 6.75 10.27
C ASP A 255 11.71 5.41 10.35
N ILE A 256 11.80 4.62 9.28
CA ILE A 256 11.06 3.36 9.11
C ILE A 256 11.90 2.35 8.34
N ASN A 257 11.50 1.08 8.39
CA ASN A 257 12.07 0.03 7.56
C ASN A 257 11.61 0.18 6.10
N TYR A 258 12.42 -0.33 5.18
CA TYR A 258 12.14 -0.36 3.75
C TYR A 258 12.48 -1.73 3.19
N GLY A 259 11.48 -2.40 2.62
CA GLY A 259 11.66 -3.55 1.75
C GLY A 259 11.64 -3.10 0.31
N TYR A 260 12.74 -3.25 -0.43
CA TYR A 260 12.80 -2.72 -1.80
C TYR A 260 12.04 -3.62 -2.81
N PRO A 261 11.56 -3.08 -3.94
CA PRO A 261 10.86 -3.88 -4.94
C PRO A 261 11.76 -4.94 -5.58
N ARG A 262 11.30 -6.19 -5.60
CA ARG A 262 12.07 -7.30 -6.16
C ARG A 262 11.88 -7.39 -7.66
N LYS A 263 12.88 -7.94 -8.35
CA LYS A 263 12.87 -8.18 -9.79
C LYS A 263 12.11 -9.48 -10.15
N ASN A 264 10.89 -9.64 -9.65
CA ASN A 264 10.11 -10.88 -9.76
C ASN A 264 8.75 -10.72 -10.45
N ASN A 265 8.43 -9.51 -10.94
CA ASN A 265 7.14 -9.16 -11.57
C ASN A 265 5.89 -9.37 -10.71
N ASN A 266 6.05 -9.62 -9.41
CA ASN A 266 4.95 -9.89 -8.47
C ASN A 266 5.00 -8.99 -7.22
N SER A 267 6.03 -8.16 -7.11
CA SER A 267 6.19 -7.19 -6.01
C SER A 267 5.15 -6.09 -6.11
N VAL A 268 4.44 -5.85 -5.02
CA VAL A 268 3.51 -4.73 -4.82
C VAL A 268 3.87 -3.97 -3.55
N ALA A 269 3.43 -2.72 -3.44
CA ALA A 269 3.68 -1.92 -2.24
C ALA A 269 2.60 -2.11 -1.17
N GLY A 270 3.04 -2.08 0.07
CA GLY A 270 2.20 -1.84 1.22
C GLY A 270 2.98 -1.21 2.36
N PHE A 271 2.25 -0.90 3.42
CA PHE A 271 2.83 -0.32 4.62
C PHE A 271 2.53 -1.20 5.82
N PHE A 272 3.53 -1.50 6.64
CA PHE A 272 3.40 -2.39 7.78
C PHE A 272 3.75 -1.73 9.10
N ALA A 273 3.17 -2.27 10.17
CA ALA A 273 3.58 -2.08 11.54
C ALA A 273 3.42 -3.40 12.30
N VAL A 274 4.57 -4.00 12.66
CA VAL A 274 4.69 -5.26 13.38
C VAL A 274 5.56 -5.08 14.63
N SER A 275 5.76 -6.12 15.42
CA SER A 275 6.57 -6.04 16.65
C SER A 275 8.04 -5.67 16.39
N SER A 276 8.59 -6.07 15.24
CA SER A 276 9.99 -5.82 14.84
C SER A 276 10.20 -4.48 14.11
N GLY A 277 9.14 -3.77 13.73
CA GLY A 277 9.25 -2.49 13.05
C GLY A 277 8.03 -2.08 12.26
N ALA A 278 8.07 -0.85 11.76
CA ALA A 278 7.11 -0.32 10.80
C ALA A 278 7.87 0.09 9.53
N GLY A 279 7.24 -0.03 8.37
CA GLY A 279 7.97 0.15 7.11
C GLY A 279 7.12 0.22 5.87
N LEU A 280 7.73 0.78 4.82
CA LEU A 280 7.26 0.67 3.45
C LEU A 280 7.80 -0.65 2.89
N ASP A 281 6.93 -1.61 2.64
CA ASP A 281 7.29 -2.89 2.03
C ASP A 281 6.87 -2.90 0.57
N CYS A 282 7.85 -2.87 -0.33
CA CYS A 282 7.66 -3.01 -1.77
C CYS A 282 8.01 -4.41 -2.28
N CYS A 283 8.35 -5.38 -1.41
CA CYS A 283 8.70 -6.73 -1.83
C CYS A 283 7.55 -7.74 -1.73
N GLY A 284 6.44 -7.37 -1.08
CA GLY A 284 5.27 -8.22 -0.89
C GLY A 284 4.69 -8.77 -2.19
N GLY A 285 4.29 -10.04 -2.17
CA GLY A 285 3.60 -10.67 -3.29
C GLY A 285 2.14 -10.24 -3.38
N SER A 286 1.63 -9.99 -4.58
CA SER A 286 0.24 -9.55 -4.81
C SER A 286 -0.83 -10.52 -4.26
N ARG A 287 -0.50 -11.80 -4.10
CA ARG A 287 -1.36 -12.87 -3.59
C ARG A 287 -1.33 -13.03 -2.07
N CYS A 288 -0.43 -12.35 -1.38
CA CYS A 288 -0.35 -12.45 0.08
C CYS A 288 -1.65 -11.93 0.70
N SER A 289 -2.10 -12.57 1.77
CA SER A 289 -3.21 -12.10 2.58
C SER A 289 -3.04 -12.60 4.02
N TYR A 290 -3.32 -11.73 4.99
CA TYR A 290 -3.24 -12.06 6.43
C TYR A 290 -4.32 -11.30 7.19
N SER A 291 -4.70 -11.74 8.38
CA SER A 291 -5.82 -11.15 9.14
C SER A 291 -5.67 -9.65 9.41
N GLY A 292 -4.45 -9.14 9.57
CA GLY A 292 -4.15 -7.72 9.81
C GLY A 292 -3.85 -6.90 8.55
N LEU A 293 -3.90 -7.52 7.37
CA LEU A 293 -3.62 -6.91 6.07
C LEU A 293 -4.91 -6.41 5.43
N GLY A 294 -5.12 -5.10 5.46
CA GLY A 294 -6.32 -4.43 4.93
C GLY A 294 -6.00 -3.39 3.87
N VAL A 295 -6.92 -2.44 3.69
CA VAL A 295 -6.75 -1.31 2.77
C VAL A 295 -7.51 -0.09 3.27
N ARG A 296 -6.97 1.09 2.96
CA ARG A 296 -7.61 2.38 3.22
C ARG A 296 -8.16 2.94 1.92
N SER A 297 -9.32 3.58 2.00
CA SER A 297 -9.92 4.23 0.83
C SER A 297 -9.67 5.73 0.84
N ALA A 298 -9.48 6.30 -0.33
CA ALA A 298 -9.52 7.74 -0.56
C ALA A 298 -10.48 8.09 -1.70
N LYS A 299 -10.90 9.35 -1.78
CA LYS A 299 -11.72 9.88 -2.87
C LYS A 299 -11.14 11.22 -3.31
N ILE A 300 -11.27 11.57 -4.59
CA ILE A 300 -10.96 12.92 -5.06
C ILE A 300 -11.88 13.90 -4.34
N PHE A 301 -11.31 14.99 -3.83
CA PHE A 301 -12.04 16.09 -3.22
C PHE A 301 -12.38 17.11 -4.31
N GLU A 302 -13.66 17.17 -4.67
CA GLU A 302 -14.23 18.21 -5.52
C GLU A 302 -14.76 19.32 -4.61
N GLU A 303 -14.35 20.56 -4.85
CA GLU A 303 -14.76 21.73 -4.06
C GLU A 303 -16.21 22.15 -4.30
#